data_AF-A0A6A6G911-F1
#
_entry.id   AF-A0A6A6G911-F1
#
_cell.length_a   1.000
_cell.length_b   1.000
_cell.length_c   1.000
_cell.angle_alpha   90.00
_cell.angle_beta   90.00
_cell.angle_gamma   90.00
#
_symmetry.space_group_name_H-M   'P 1'
#
loop_
_entity.id
_entity.type
_entity.pdbx_description
1 polymer ?
#
loop_
_entity_poly.entity_id
_entity_poly.type
_entity_poly.pdbx_seq_one_letter_code
_entity_poly.pdbx_strand_id
1 'polypeptide(L)'
;MGSSSKRKKEKAKDFQKPKLKVGKARPKATNATNTGFQAKSIVLKQQSLSSAQPSSTDQFNHHLSLLSSKADSQRRDALAALVNSLSANTEAAPPLPAVTVITKVRPLLIDASKTIRSSALELLKLLPVEEVARNVEAVQIYTHIGLTHMVGDTRVSTLDVLEWMLQAFGPATVSCAGGWTGTLKRLLGILGWQTETKQPGSDGAKAWTNISNAKLQDTKSRARLISVLAHFLDTGLNPHDHDREVSSRNRAAEVFPLFQFDAYAIGTTADPYRYLNLFSETETKDDDAIAVADSLSRAEKLGKYRDAIREGVDKAKKEGGEVGRATRKVALALEGAGPRSLL
;
A
#
# COMPACT_ATOMS: atom_id res chain seq x y z
N MET A 1 -84.12 -7.51 45.01
CA MET A 1 -84.32 -7.45 43.55
C MET A 1 -83.14 -6.72 42.91
N GLY A 2 -82.14 -7.40 42.32
CA GLY A 2 -80.96 -6.69 41.77
C GLY A 2 -79.81 -7.53 41.17
N SER A 3 -79.89 -8.86 41.16
CA SER A 3 -78.84 -9.74 40.62
C SER A 3 -78.98 -10.06 39.12
N SER A 4 -80.15 -9.76 38.53
CA SER A 4 -80.45 -10.09 37.12
C SER A 4 -79.76 -9.13 36.12
N SER A 5 -79.67 -7.83 36.43
CA SER A 5 -79.13 -6.84 35.50
C SER A 5 -77.60 -6.90 35.35
N LYS A 6 -76.87 -7.29 36.40
CA LYS A 6 -75.41 -7.52 36.35
C LYS A 6 -75.07 -8.73 35.49
N ARG A 7 -75.74 -9.87 35.72
CA ARG A 7 -75.56 -11.11 34.94
C ARG A 7 -75.93 -10.93 33.47
N LYS A 8 -76.94 -10.10 33.17
CA LYS A 8 -77.33 -9.73 31.79
C LYS A 8 -76.30 -8.80 31.13
N LYS A 9 -75.70 -7.87 31.86
CA LYS A 9 -74.62 -7.00 31.37
C LYS A 9 -73.30 -7.75 31.13
N GLU A 10 -72.99 -8.78 31.92
CA GLU A 10 -71.83 -9.65 31.70
C GLU A 10 -72.02 -10.50 30.43
N LYS A 11 -73.19 -11.13 30.26
CA LYS A 11 -73.52 -11.84 29.00
C LYS A 11 -73.53 -10.92 27.77
N ALA A 12 -73.88 -9.64 27.93
CA ALA A 12 -73.86 -8.65 26.85
C ALA A 12 -72.45 -8.16 26.49
N LYS A 13 -71.45 -8.38 27.34
CA LYS A 13 -70.04 -8.10 27.02
C LYS A 13 -69.39 -9.23 26.24
N ASP A 14 -69.92 -10.44 26.36
CA ASP A 14 -69.37 -11.67 25.79
C ASP A 14 -69.48 -11.74 24.25
N PHE A 15 -70.42 -10.99 23.65
CA PHE A 15 -70.67 -10.98 22.19
C PHE A 15 -70.85 -9.57 21.62
N GLN A 16 -69.94 -8.64 21.92
CA GLN A 16 -69.98 -7.31 21.30
C GLN A 16 -69.39 -7.33 19.90
N LYS A 17 -70.26 -7.24 18.89
CA LYS A 17 -69.83 -7.02 17.50
C LYS A 17 -69.28 -5.59 17.39
N PRO A 18 -68.03 -5.38 16.96
CA PRO A 18 -67.48 -4.05 16.78
C PRO A 18 -68.29 -3.27 15.73
N LYS A 19 -68.63 -2.01 16.04
CA LYS A 19 -69.41 -1.13 15.16
C LYS A 19 -68.73 -1.01 13.80
N LEU A 20 -69.48 -1.22 12.72
CA LEU A 20 -68.99 -1.11 11.34
C LEU A 20 -68.43 0.30 11.11
N LYS A 21 -67.11 0.41 10.93
CA LYS A 21 -66.44 1.66 10.54
C LYS A 21 -66.27 1.64 9.03
N VAL A 22 -67.07 2.45 8.32
CA VAL A 22 -67.03 2.58 6.86
C VAL A 22 -65.63 3.07 6.43
N GLY A 23 -65.06 2.46 5.38
CA GLY A 23 -63.73 2.78 4.85
C GLY A 23 -62.55 1.98 5.41
N LYS A 24 -62.76 1.10 6.41
CA LYS A 24 -61.72 0.17 6.91
C LYS A 24 -61.96 -1.25 6.41
N ALA A 25 -60.88 -2.01 6.22
CA ALA A 25 -60.96 -3.42 5.83
C ALA A 25 -61.87 -4.19 6.79
N ARG A 26 -62.75 -5.04 6.21
CA ARG A 26 -63.69 -5.84 6.97
C ARG A 26 -62.93 -6.65 8.03
N PRO A 27 -63.26 -6.54 9.33
CA PRO A 27 -62.57 -7.29 10.36
C PRO A 27 -62.75 -8.80 10.12
N LYS A 28 -61.67 -9.56 10.39
CA LYS A 28 -61.70 -11.03 10.30
C LYS A 28 -62.75 -11.57 11.26
N ALA A 29 -63.41 -12.67 10.87
CA ALA A 29 -64.42 -13.32 11.68
C ALA A 29 -63.84 -13.73 13.04
N THR A 30 -64.64 -13.71 14.11
CA THR A 30 -64.18 -13.96 15.49
C THR A 30 -63.59 -15.36 15.68
N ASN A 31 -63.98 -16.32 14.84
CA ASN A 31 -63.48 -17.70 14.81
C ASN A 31 -62.30 -17.90 13.84
N ALA A 32 -61.77 -16.85 13.23
CA ALA A 32 -60.67 -16.96 12.27
C ALA A 32 -59.33 -17.12 13.00
N THR A 33 -58.80 -18.34 12.96
CA THR A 33 -57.44 -18.64 13.45
C THR A 33 -56.40 -17.93 12.57
N ASN A 34 -55.54 -17.12 13.18
CA ASN A 34 -54.44 -16.49 12.45
C ASN A 34 -53.27 -17.47 12.31
N THR A 35 -53.03 -17.96 11.08
CA THR A 35 -51.91 -18.86 10.73
C THR A 35 -50.63 -18.12 10.32
N GLY A 36 -50.60 -16.79 10.44
CA GLY A 36 -49.39 -16.01 10.21
C GLY A 36 -48.42 -16.15 11.37
N PHE A 37 -47.41 -17.00 11.22
CA PHE A 37 -46.26 -17.07 12.13
C PHE A 37 -44.99 -16.66 11.39
N GLN A 38 -44.00 -16.14 12.14
CA GLN A 38 -42.67 -15.87 11.62
C GLN A 38 -41.68 -16.72 12.41
N ALA A 39 -40.93 -17.57 11.70
CA ALA A 39 -39.84 -18.34 12.27
C ALA A 39 -38.50 -17.74 11.81
N LYS A 40 -37.59 -17.48 12.75
CA LYS A 40 -36.23 -17.02 12.46
C LYS A 40 -35.25 -18.12 12.82
N SER A 41 -34.28 -18.37 11.94
CA SER A 41 -33.20 -19.33 12.21
C SER A 41 -32.13 -18.70 13.08
N ILE A 42 -31.59 -19.46 14.03
CA ILE A 42 -30.42 -19.08 14.81
C ILE A 42 -29.19 -19.57 14.04
N VAL A 43 -28.31 -18.65 13.63
CA VAL A 43 -27.03 -19.00 13.02
C VAL A 43 -25.95 -18.92 14.09
N LEU A 44 -25.36 -20.07 14.40
CA LEU A 44 -24.24 -20.17 15.33
C LEU A 44 -22.91 -19.94 14.60
N LYS A 45 -21.90 -19.42 15.30
CA LYS A 45 -20.54 -19.31 14.75
C LYS A 45 -19.96 -20.70 14.56
N GLN A 46 -19.48 -21.01 13.36
CA GLN A 46 -18.76 -22.24 13.10
C GLN A 46 -17.45 -22.25 13.89
N GLN A 47 -17.23 -23.31 14.66
CA GLN A 47 -15.96 -23.59 15.31
C GLN A 47 -15.25 -24.66 14.47
N SER A 48 -13.94 -24.50 14.22
CA SER A 48 -13.13 -25.44 13.46
C SER A 48 -12.80 -26.69 14.28
N LEU A 49 -13.83 -27.47 14.64
CA LEU A 49 -13.72 -28.68 15.46
C LEU A 49 -13.86 -29.98 14.62
N SER A 50 -13.63 -29.90 13.32
CA SER A 50 -13.69 -31.07 12.44
C SER A 50 -12.53 -32.03 12.72
N SER A 51 -12.81 -33.34 12.71
CA SER A 51 -11.78 -34.38 12.73
C SER A 51 -11.05 -34.54 11.39
N ALA A 52 -11.60 -33.96 10.31
CA ALA A 52 -10.96 -33.94 9.00
C ALA A 52 -9.86 -32.86 8.97
N GLN A 53 -8.69 -33.22 8.42
CA GLN A 53 -7.58 -32.29 8.30
C GLN A 53 -7.98 -31.10 7.40
N PRO A 54 -7.80 -29.84 7.85
CA PRO A 54 -8.10 -28.68 7.03
C PRO A 54 -7.19 -28.65 5.80
N SER A 55 -7.72 -28.16 4.66
CA SER A 55 -6.93 -28.05 3.44
C SER A 55 -5.75 -27.08 3.63
N SER A 56 -4.70 -27.20 2.81
CA SER A 56 -3.57 -26.26 2.83
C SER A 56 -4.03 -24.81 2.63
N THR A 57 -5.06 -24.60 1.79
CA THR A 57 -5.65 -23.28 1.53
C THR A 57 -6.42 -22.76 2.75
N ASP A 58 -7.15 -23.61 3.47
CA ASP A 58 -7.85 -23.22 4.70
C ASP A 58 -6.88 -22.85 5.81
N GLN A 59 -5.80 -23.64 5.97
CA GLN A 59 -4.73 -23.34 6.92
C GLN A 59 -4.04 -22.02 6.60
N PHE A 60 -3.73 -21.80 5.32
CA PHE A 60 -3.12 -20.55 4.85
C PHE A 60 -4.04 -19.35 5.12
N ASN A 61 -5.33 -19.45 4.77
CA ASN A 61 -6.34 -18.42 5.07
C ASN A 61 -6.47 -18.15 6.58
N HIS A 62 -6.45 -19.21 7.39
CA HIS A 62 -6.51 -19.08 8.84
C HIS A 62 -5.32 -18.27 9.38
N HIS A 63 -4.08 -18.64 9.01
CA HIS A 63 -2.90 -17.89 9.43
C HIS A 63 -2.91 -16.45 8.90
N LEU A 64 -3.37 -16.22 7.67
CA LEU A 64 -3.52 -14.88 7.12
C LEU A 64 -4.52 -14.02 7.93
N SER A 65 -5.58 -14.62 8.46
CA SER A 65 -6.54 -13.93 9.32
C SER A 65 -5.96 -13.53 10.69
N LEU A 66 -5.00 -14.32 11.20
CA LEU A 66 -4.33 -14.08 12.49
C LEU A 66 -3.32 -12.93 12.43
N LEU A 67 -2.93 -12.47 11.25
CA LEU A 67 -2.04 -11.32 11.08
C LEU A 67 -2.61 -10.01 11.66
N SER A 68 -3.93 -9.90 11.78
CA SER A 68 -4.58 -8.76 12.45
C SER A 68 -4.79 -8.96 13.96
N SER A 69 -4.25 -10.03 14.55
CA SER A 69 -4.39 -10.28 15.99
C SER A 69 -3.69 -9.19 16.82
N LYS A 70 -4.30 -8.84 17.95
CA LYS A 70 -3.69 -7.97 18.95
C LYS A 70 -2.51 -8.63 19.67
N ALA A 71 -2.43 -9.96 19.66
CA ALA A 71 -1.36 -10.70 20.31
C ALA A 71 -0.13 -10.82 19.40
N ASP A 72 1.01 -10.30 19.84
CA ASP A 72 2.27 -10.33 19.09
C ASP A 72 2.75 -11.75 18.81
N SER A 73 2.59 -12.66 19.77
CA SER A 73 2.91 -14.09 19.60
C SER A 73 2.10 -14.70 18.46
N GLN A 74 0.79 -14.44 18.39
CA GLN A 74 -0.06 -14.97 17.34
C GLN A 74 0.31 -14.42 15.96
N ARG A 75 0.61 -13.11 15.84
CA ARG A 75 1.06 -12.53 14.57
C ARG A 75 2.38 -13.16 14.11
N ARG A 76 3.34 -13.30 15.03
CA ARG A 76 4.66 -13.88 14.74
C ARG A 76 4.56 -15.36 14.34
N ASP A 77 3.80 -16.16 15.07
CA ASP A 77 3.66 -17.59 14.81
C ASP A 77 2.88 -17.82 13.50
N ALA A 78 1.86 -16.99 13.21
CA ALA A 78 1.16 -17.01 11.94
C ALA A 78 2.05 -16.63 10.76
N LEU A 79 2.89 -15.58 10.89
CA LEU A 79 3.88 -15.23 9.86
C LEU A 79 4.86 -16.37 9.61
N ALA A 80 5.39 -17.00 10.66
CA ALA A 80 6.30 -18.12 10.52
C ALA A 80 5.64 -19.30 9.77
N ALA A 81 4.38 -19.62 10.08
CA ALA A 81 3.62 -20.64 9.37
C ALA A 81 3.41 -20.29 7.88
N LEU A 82 3.10 -19.03 7.56
CA LEU A 82 2.95 -18.56 6.17
C LEU A 82 4.27 -18.61 5.40
N VAL A 83 5.37 -18.16 6.00
CA VAL A 83 6.71 -18.22 5.40
C VAL A 83 7.10 -19.67 5.10
N ASN A 84 6.92 -20.57 6.06
CA ASN A 84 7.19 -22.00 5.89
C ASN A 84 6.32 -22.63 4.79
N SER A 85 5.04 -22.23 4.71
CA SER A 85 4.12 -22.75 3.69
C SER A 85 4.51 -22.33 2.27
N LEU A 86 5.00 -21.09 2.09
CA LEU A 86 5.43 -20.59 0.78
C LEU A 86 6.83 -21.09 0.42
N SER A 87 7.76 -21.16 1.37
CA SER A 87 9.12 -21.66 1.11
C SER A 87 9.17 -23.15 0.77
N ALA A 88 8.21 -23.94 1.28
CA ALA A 88 8.08 -25.35 0.93
C ALA A 88 7.48 -25.59 -0.47
N ASN A 89 6.79 -24.61 -1.05
CA ASN A 89 6.03 -24.75 -2.30
C ASN A 89 6.49 -23.73 -3.36
N THR A 90 7.79 -23.53 -3.52
CA THR A 90 8.38 -22.49 -4.40
C THR A 90 8.01 -22.67 -5.89
N GLU A 91 7.73 -23.89 -6.35
CA GLU A 91 7.36 -24.16 -7.75
C GLU A 91 5.86 -23.99 -8.05
N ALA A 92 5.01 -24.00 -7.01
CA ALA A 92 3.57 -23.89 -7.17
C ALA A 92 3.10 -22.44 -6.99
N ALA A 93 2.05 -22.04 -7.71
CA ALA A 93 1.40 -20.77 -7.46
C ALA A 93 0.93 -20.70 -6.00
N PRO A 94 1.03 -19.53 -5.34
CA PRO A 94 0.60 -19.39 -3.95
C PRO A 94 -0.88 -19.81 -3.81
N PRO A 95 -1.29 -20.38 -2.65
CA PRO A 95 -2.66 -20.87 -2.45
C PRO A 95 -3.74 -19.79 -2.61
N LEU A 96 -3.34 -18.51 -2.52
CA LEU A 96 -4.19 -17.35 -2.69
C LEU A 96 -3.54 -16.35 -3.65
N PRO A 97 -4.34 -15.48 -4.30
CA PRO A 97 -3.81 -14.36 -5.07
C PRO A 97 -2.86 -13.51 -4.23
N ALA A 98 -1.73 -13.12 -4.82
CA ALA A 98 -0.70 -12.34 -4.13
C ALA A 98 -1.25 -11.04 -3.53
N VAL A 99 -2.17 -10.35 -4.22
CA VAL A 99 -2.82 -9.12 -3.74
C VAL A 99 -3.51 -9.30 -2.38
N THR A 100 -4.13 -10.45 -2.14
CA THR A 100 -4.81 -10.76 -0.86
C THR A 100 -3.79 -10.86 0.27
N VAL A 101 -2.66 -11.51 -0.01
CA VAL A 101 -1.55 -11.64 0.94
C VAL A 101 -0.91 -10.28 1.21
N ILE A 102 -0.55 -9.55 0.16
CA ILE A 102 0.04 -8.20 0.24
C ILE A 102 -0.83 -7.27 1.08
N THR A 103 -2.15 -7.27 0.84
CA THR A 103 -3.10 -6.41 1.58
C THR A 103 -3.10 -6.67 3.08
N LYS A 104 -2.91 -7.92 3.50
CA LYS A 104 -2.87 -8.32 4.91
C LYS A 104 -1.50 -8.15 5.56
N VAL A 105 -0.43 -8.30 4.78
CA VAL A 105 0.96 -8.25 5.27
C VAL A 105 1.51 -6.82 5.31
N ARG A 106 1.12 -5.95 4.36
CA ARG A 106 1.63 -4.57 4.27
C ARG A 106 1.57 -3.75 5.58
N PRO A 107 0.56 -3.87 6.48
CA PRO A 107 0.54 -3.12 7.73
C PRO A 107 1.60 -3.59 8.73
N LEU A 108 2.06 -4.84 8.62
CA LEU A 108 3.07 -5.41 9.49
C LEU A 108 4.48 -4.91 9.21
N LEU A 109 4.70 -4.22 8.07
CA LEU A 109 5.98 -3.58 7.74
C LEU A 109 6.34 -2.45 8.71
N ILE A 110 5.35 -1.92 9.43
CA ILE A 110 5.51 -0.89 10.45
C ILE A 110 5.13 -1.39 11.86
N ASP A 111 5.05 -2.71 12.07
CA ASP A 111 4.75 -3.31 13.38
C ASP A 111 5.78 -2.88 14.44
N ALA A 112 5.36 -2.82 15.71
CA ALA A 112 6.24 -2.49 16.83
C ALA A 112 7.42 -3.48 16.95
N SER A 113 7.17 -4.77 16.69
CA SER A 113 8.18 -5.82 16.79
C SER A 113 9.06 -5.92 15.54
N LYS A 114 10.38 -5.81 15.73
CA LYS A 114 11.38 -5.97 14.65
C LYS A 114 11.26 -7.33 13.95
N THR A 115 11.03 -8.40 14.70
CA THR A 115 10.91 -9.76 14.17
C THR A 115 9.69 -9.92 13.25
N ILE A 116 8.57 -9.27 13.61
CA ILE A 116 7.36 -9.27 12.78
C ILE A 116 7.63 -8.49 11.49
N ARG A 117 8.26 -7.31 11.58
CA ARG A 117 8.63 -6.52 10.39
C ARG A 117 9.55 -7.29 9.44
N SER A 118 10.58 -7.95 9.95
CA SER A 118 11.52 -8.72 9.13
C SER A 118 10.84 -9.93 8.47
N SER A 119 10.00 -10.66 9.21
CA SER A 119 9.28 -11.83 8.68
C SER A 119 8.19 -11.41 7.67
N ALA A 120 7.56 -10.24 7.86
CA ALA A 120 6.63 -9.68 6.87
C ALA A 120 7.34 -9.35 5.54
N LEU A 121 8.54 -8.77 5.59
CA LEU A 121 9.35 -8.52 4.39
C LEU A 121 9.79 -9.84 3.72
N GLU A 122 10.20 -10.83 4.51
CA GLU A 122 10.53 -12.17 4.01
C GLU A 122 9.35 -12.84 3.30
N LEU A 123 8.15 -12.77 3.89
CA LEU A 123 6.94 -13.30 3.29
C LEU A 123 6.62 -12.62 1.95
N LEU A 124 6.80 -11.31 1.84
CA LEU A 124 6.62 -10.58 0.58
C LEU A 124 7.66 -10.98 -0.48
N LYS A 125 8.89 -11.29 -0.08
CA LYS A 125 9.97 -11.78 -0.98
C LYS A 125 9.69 -13.18 -1.55
N LEU A 126 8.87 -13.98 -0.87
CA LEU A 126 8.47 -15.31 -1.33
C LEU A 126 7.32 -15.27 -2.35
N LEU A 127 6.66 -14.13 -2.54
CA LEU A 127 5.65 -13.97 -3.57
C LEU A 127 6.30 -13.77 -4.95
N PRO A 128 5.63 -14.14 -6.05
CA PRO A 128 6.11 -13.87 -7.40
C PRO A 128 6.39 -12.36 -7.59
N VAL A 129 7.61 -12.03 -8.01
CA VAL A 129 8.10 -10.65 -8.12
C VAL A 129 7.17 -9.79 -8.99
N GLU A 130 6.73 -10.35 -10.12
CA GLU A 130 5.81 -9.68 -11.05
C GLU A 130 4.47 -9.31 -10.39
N GLU A 131 3.92 -10.20 -9.56
CA GLU A 131 2.66 -9.94 -8.86
C GLU A 131 2.81 -8.88 -7.78
N VAL A 132 3.96 -8.83 -7.10
CA VAL A 132 4.27 -7.76 -6.15
C VAL A 132 4.47 -6.43 -6.87
N ALA A 133 5.18 -6.43 -8.01
CA ALA A 133 5.41 -5.23 -8.81
C ALA A 133 4.09 -4.61 -9.32
N ARG A 134 3.12 -5.43 -9.72
CA ARG A 134 1.76 -4.96 -10.09
C ARG A 134 1.02 -4.31 -8.93
N ASN A 135 1.31 -4.72 -7.71
CA ASN A 135 0.69 -4.22 -6.47
C ASN A 135 1.63 -3.32 -5.66
N VAL A 136 2.62 -2.70 -6.32
CA VAL A 136 3.69 -1.94 -5.66
C VAL A 136 3.13 -0.79 -4.82
N GLU A 137 2.06 -0.12 -5.26
CA GLU A 137 1.42 0.99 -4.53
C GLU A 137 0.91 0.55 -3.15
N ALA A 138 0.40 -0.69 -3.04
CA ALA A 138 -0.09 -1.23 -1.79
C ALA A 138 1.04 -1.36 -0.75
N VAL A 139 2.25 -1.71 -1.19
CA VAL A 139 3.45 -1.78 -0.34
C VAL A 139 4.00 -0.37 -0.08
N GLN A 140 4.05 0.45 -1.13
CA GLN A 140 4.61 1.81 -1.13
C GLN A 140 4.00 2.70 -0.06
N ILE A 141 2.68 2.64 0.15
CA ILE A 141 1.99 3.45 1.17
C ILE A 141 2.55 3.16 2.56
N TYR A 142 2.76 1.89 2.91
CA TYR A 142 3.34 1.51 4.20
C TYR A 142 4.84 1.78 4.28
N THR A 143 5.54 1.69 3.15
CA THR A 143 6.94 2.15 3.05
C THR A 143 7.05 3.64 3.35
N HIS A 144 6.15 4.47 2.80
CA HIS A 144 6.11 5.91 3.06
C HIS A 144 5.80 6.23 4.51
N ILE A 145 4.80 5.57 5.11
CA ILE A 145 4.46 5.73 6.53
C ILE A 145 5.65 5.36 7.41
N GLY A 146 6.28 4.21 7.13
CA GLY A 146 7.40 3.69 7.92
C GLY A 146 8.67 4.56 7.83
N LEU A 147 8.97 5.12 6.66
CA LEU A 147 10.08 6.07 6.48
C LEU A 147 9.91 7.32 7.37
N THR A 148 8.68 7.80 7.56
CA THR A 148 8.36 8.95 8.41
C THR A 148 7.96 8.57 9.85
N HIS A 149 8.13 7.31 10.23
CA HIS A 149 7.69 6.83 11.54
C HIS A 149 8.51 7.44 12.68
N MET A 150 7.90 7.70 13.83
CA MET A 150 8.57 8.32 14.99
C MET A 150 9.69 7.45 15.59
N VAL A 151 9.51 6.12 15.54
CA VAL A 151 10.50 5.14 16.03
C VAL A 151 11.59 4.89 14.98
N GLY A 152 12.85 5.10 15.36
CA GLY A 152 14.02 4.95 14.47
C GLY A 152 14.19 3.55 13.91
N ASP A 153 14.00 2.52 14.74
CA ASP A 153 14.11 1.12 14.30
C ASP A 153 13.09 0.75 13.23
N THR A 154 11.88 1.33 13.30
CA THR A 154 10.88 1.15 12.24
C THR A 154 11.35 1.82 10.96
N ARG A 155 11.88 3.05 11.02
CA ARG A 155 12.44 3.74 9.83
C ARG A 155 13.54 2.91 9.17
N VAL A 156 14.45 2.33 9.96
CA VAL A 156 15.53 1.47 9.44
C VAL A 156 14.97 0.19 8.81
N SER A 157 14.02 -0.48 9.46
CA SER A 157 13.37 -1.66 8.87
C SER A 157 12.62 -1.34 7.58
N THR A 158 11.96 -0.18 7.51
CA THR A 158 11.26 0.24 6.31
C THR A 158 12.22 0.63 5.19
N LEU A 159 13.43 1.10 5.53
CA LEU A 159 14.49 1.30 4.54
C LEU A 159 14.91 -0.04 3.89
N ASP A 160 14.92 -1.15 4.65
CA ASP A 160 15.14 -2.49 4.08
C ASP A 160 14.09 -2.84 3.02
N VAL A 161 12.83 -2.46 3.27
CA VAL A 161 11.72 -2.67 2.33
C VAL A 161 11.92 -1.87 1.06
N LEU A 162 12.20 -0.56 1.18
CA LEU A 162 12.44 0.30 0.02
C LEU A 162 13.63 -0.19 -0.82
N GLU A 163 14.74 -0.55 -0.16
CA GLU A 163 15.93 -1.08 -0.84
C GLU A 163 15.60 -2.35 -1.62
N TRP A 164 14.83 -3.28 -1.02
CA TRP A 164 14.36 -4.47 -1.71
C TRP A 164 13.45 -4.15 -2.90
N MET A 165 12.48 -3.24 -2.74
CA MET A 165 11.59 -2.84 -3.83
C MET A 165 12.37 -2.29 -5.03
N LEU A 166 13.38 -1.46 -4.75
CA LEU A 166 14.24 -0.89 -5.80
C LEU A 166 15.16 -1.92 -6.46
N GLN A 167 15.58 -2.96 -5.73
CA GLN A 167 16.40 -4.05 -6.27
C GLN A 167 15.57 -5.03 -7.10
N ALA A 168 14.36 -5.37 -6.66
CA ALA A 168 13.54 -6.40 -7.28
C ALA A 168 12.66 -5.87 -8.43
N PHE A 169 12.13 -4.65 -8.31
CA PHE A 169 11.21 -4.05 -9.28
C PHE A 169 11.34 -2.51 -9.26
N GLY A 170 12.57 -2.04 -9.42
CA GLY A 170 12.92 -0.62 -9.43
C GLY A 170 12.06 0.27 -10.33
N PRO A 171 11.88 -0.07 -11.63
CA PRO A 171 11.06 0.72 -12.55
C PRO A 171 9.61 0.89 -12.07
N ALA A 172 8.99 -0.17 -11.56
CA ALA A 172 7.64 -0.10 -11.00
C ALA A 172 7.59 0.75 -9.73
N THR A 173 8.61 0.65 -8.87
CA THR A 173 8.73 1.40 -7.61
C THR A 173 8.84 2.91 -7.84
N VAL A 174 9.59 3.36 -8.85
CA VAL A 174 9.76 4.80 -9.13
C VAL A 174 8.61 5.37 -9.96
N SER A 175 7.90 4.54 -10.73
CA SER A 175 6.87 4.99 -11.67
C SER A 175 5.45 5.03 -11.08
N CYS A 176 5.21 4.31 -9.98
CA CYS A 176 3.90 4.25 -9.34
C CYS A 176 3.47 5.58 -8.70
N ALA A 177 2.20 5.69 -8.31
CA ALA A 177 1.66 6.90 -7.68
C ALA A 177 2.46 7.27 -6.40
N GLY A 178 3.05 8.46 -6.39
CA GLY A 178 3.93 8.93 -5.31
C GLY A 178 5.27 8.20 -5.18
N GLY A 179 5.56 7.26 -6.09
CA GLY A 179 6.81 6.52 -6.15
C GLY A 179 8.02 7.42 -6.36
N TRP A 180 7.91 8.45 -7.21
CA TRP A 180 8.99 9.40 -7.46
C TRP A 180 9.06 10.55 -6.45
N THR A 181 8.25 11.58 -6.63
CA THR A 181 8.25 12.82 -5.83
C THR A 181 8.02 12.55 -4.35
N GLY A 182 7.04 11.70 -4.03
CA GLY A 182 6.70 11.32 -2.66
C GLY A 182 7.83 10.60 -1.93
N THR A 183 8.51 9.66 -2.58
CA THR A 183 9.67 8.97 -1.99
C THR A 183 10.86 9.91 -1.84
N LEU A 184 11.15 10.71 -2.88
CA LEU A 184 12.23 11.69 -2.86
C LEU A 184 12.09 12.68 -1.69
N LYS A 185 10.93 13.31 -1.55
CA LYS A 185 10.64 14.26 -0.46
C LYS A 185 10.86 13.63 0.93
N ARG A 186 10.47 12.37 1.12
CA ARG A 186 10.64 11.64 2.39
C ARG A 186 12.10 11.31 2.67
N LEU A 187 12.83 10.81 1.69
CA LEU A 187 14.28 10.53 1.82
C LEU A 187 15.06 11.81 2.15
N LEU A 188 14.77 12.90 1.44
CA LEU A 188 15.39 14.20 1.68
C LEU A 188 14.99 14.78 3.04
N GLY A 189 13.74 14.61 3.46
CA GLY A 189 13.27 15.00 4.79
C GLY A 189 14.04 14.29 5.91
N ILE A 190 14.27 12.98 5.78
CA ILE A 190 15.05 12.21 6.78
C ILE A 190 16.52 12.62 6.78
N LEU A 191 17.09 12.95 5.62
CA LEU A 191 18.47 13.44 5.50
C LEU A 191 18.64 14.90 5.97
N GLY A 192 17.54 15.63 6.16
CA GLY A 192 17.57 17.07 6.41
C GLY A 192 18.01 17.89 5.19
N TRP A 193 17.89 17.34 3.98
CA TRP A 193 18.24 18.00 2.71
C TRP A 193 17.02 18.67 2.10
N GLN A 194 16.42 19.64 2.82
CA GLN A 194 15.23 20.35 2.34
C GLN A 194 15.61 21.72 1.78
N THR A 195 14.98 22.10 0.67
CA THR A 195 15.00 23.48 0.17
C THR A 195 14.19 24.33 1.15
N GLU A 196 14.81 25.33 1.77
CA GLU A 196 14.07 26.38 2.49
C GLU A 196 13.19 27.12 1.48
N THR A 197 11.92 26.76 1.36
CA THR A 197 10.93 27.64 0.76
C THR A 197 10.68 28.77 1.75
N LYS A 198 11.50 29.83 1.65
CA LYS A 198 11.22 31.10 2.30
C LYS A 198 9.95 31.67 1.69
N GLN A 199 8.78 31.40 2.28
CA GLN A 199 7.62 32.23 2.02
C GLN A 199 7.87 33.60 2.69
N PRO A 200 7.82 34.71 1.94
CA PRO A 200 7.96 36.03 2.54
C PRO A 200 6.72 36.33 3.40
N GLY A 201 6.92 36.50 4.71
CA GLY A 201 5.86 36.93 5.63
C GLY A 201 5.37 35.90 6.65
N SER A 202 5.95 34.70 6.71
CA SER A 202 5.70 33.76 7.81
C SER A 202 6.93 33.68 8.71
N ASP A 203 6.91 34.44 9.81
CA ASP A 203 7.75 34.12 10.97
C ASP A 203 7.44 32.69 11.39
N GLY A 204 8.39 31.80 11.16
CA GLY A 204 8.32 30.39 11.56
C GLY A 204 7.25 29.57 10.83
N ALA A 205 7.26 29.56 9.49
CA ALA A 205 6.52 28.55 8.74
C ALA A 205 6.98 27.16 9.19
N LYS A 206 6.12 26.47 9.95
CA LYS A 206 6.33 25.11 10.43
C LYS A 206 6.60 24.19 9.24
N ALA A 207 7.87 23.91 8.98
CA ALA A 207 8.28 22.83 8.10
C ALA A 207 7.60 21.55 8.60
N TRP A 208 6.65 21.03 7.82
CA TRP A 208 5.84 19.83 8.14
C TRP A 208 6.67 18.54 8.32
N THR A 209 7.99 18.63 8.37
CA THR A 209 8.91 17.53 8.62
C THR A 209 10.12 17.97 9.45
N ASN A 210 9.95 18.86 10.44
CA ASN A 210 10.92 18.98 11.53
C ASN A 210 10.89 17.69 12.39
N ILE A 211 11.26 16.55 11.80
CA ILE A 211 11.98 15.48 12.46
C ILE A 211 13.34 16.10 12.79
N SER A 212 13.30 16.99 13.77
CA SER A 212 14.33 17.88 14.26
C SER A 212 15.65 17.14 14.39
N ASN A 213 16.53 17.18 13.38
CA ASN A 213 17.86 16.57 13.41
C ASN A 213 17.89 15.31 14.29
N ALA A 214 16.90 14.42 14.10
CA ALA A 214 16.81 13.20 14.90
C ALA A 214 17.83 12.32 14.23
N LYS A 215 19.09 12.62 14.56
CA LYS A 215 20.31 11.94 14.18
C LYS A 215 19.89 10.52 13.88
N LEU A 216 19.96 10.10 12.62
CA LEU A 216 20.27 8.70 12.39
C LEU A 216 21.60 8.56 13.14
N GLN A 217 21.53 8.08 14.39
CA GLN A 217 22.58 8.30 15.41
C GLN A 217 23.89 7.64 15.01
N ASP A 218 23.80 6.75 14.03
CA ASP A 218 24.90 5.99 13.47
C ASP A 218 25.23 6.47 12.05
N THR A 219 26.49 6.85 11.84
CA THR A 219 27.10 7.19 10.55
C THR A 219 26.77 6.14 9.48
N LYS A 220 26.74 4.86 9.85
CA LYS A 220 26.44 3.75 8.93
C LYS A 220 25.00 3.79 8.43
N SER A 221 24.04 3.99 9.34
CA SER A 221 22.63 4.13 8.97
C SER A 221 22.41 5.29 7.99
N ARG A 222 23.14 6.40 8.18
CA ARG A 222 23.06 7.57 7.29
C ARG A 222 23.71 7.29 5.94
N ALA A 223 24.89 6.67 5.93
CA ALA A 223 25.54 6.25 4.69
C ALA A 223 24.66 5.29 3.88
N ARG A 224 23.94 4.40 4.56
CA ARG A 224 22.96 3.51 3.93
C ARG A 224 21.79 4.27 3.32
N LEU A 225 21.19 5.21 4.05
CA LEU A 225 20.11 6.06 3.53
C LEU A 225 20.54 6.83 2.27
N ILE A 226 21.74 7.39 2.27
CA ILE A 226 22.33 8.06 1.10
C ILE A 226 22.55 7.06 -0.05
N SER A 227 22.97 5.84 0.25
CA SER A 227 23.15 4.80 -0.77
C SER A 227 21.80 4.37 -1.39
N VAL A 228 20.74 4.26 -0.59
CA VAL A 228 19.38 4.01 -1.09
C VAL A 228 18.89 5.18 -1.94
N LEU A 229 19.15 6.42 -1.53
CA LEU A 229 18.86 7.60 -2.36
C LEU A 229 19.62 7.55 -3.69
N ALA A 230 20.90 7.15 -3.69
CA ALA A 230 21.66 7.00 -4.92
C ALA A 230 21.04 5.95 -5.85
N HIS A 231 20.69 4.77 -5.31
CA HIS A 231 20.05 3.69 -6.07
C HIS A 231 18.68 4.11 -6.60
N PHE A 232 17.90 4.85 -5.80
CA PHE A 232 16.62 5.43 -6.21
C PHE A 232 16.76 6.43 -7.36
N LEU A 233 17.73 7.36 -7.26
CA LEU A 233 17.99 8.35 -8.30
C LEU A 233 18.48 7.67 -9.59
N ASP A 234 19.37 6.69 -9.48
CA ASP A 234 19.86 5.93 -10.62
C ASP A 234 18.72 5.18 -11.31
N THR A 235 17.91 4.44 -10.55
CA THR A 235 16.73 3.71 -11.07
C THR A 235 15.74 4.64 -11.79
N GLY A 236 15.52 5.85 -11.27
CA GLY A 236 14.55 6.80 -11.83
C GLY A 236 15.06 7.58 -13.03
N LEU A 237 16.34 7.92 -13.06
CA LEU A 237 16.95 8.77 -14.10
C LEU A 237 17.60 7.96 -15.21
N ASN A 238 18.22 6.83 -14.86
CA ASN A 238 18.93 5.92 -15.75
C ASN A 238 18.21 4.57 -15.71
N PRO A 239 17.03 4.42 -16.34
CA PRO A 239 16.36 3.13 -16.36
C PRO A 239 17.32 2.08 -16.95
N HIS A 240 17.67 1.06 -16.16
CA HIS A 240 18.55 -0.05 -16.59
C HIS A 240 17.98 -0.85 -17.77
N ASP A 241 16.74 -0.56 -18.20
CA ASP A 241 16.13 -1.03 -19.44
C ASP A 241 16.58 -0.24 -20.68
N HIS A 242 17.68 0.54 -20.61
CA HIS A 242 18.31 1.15 -21.79
C HIS A 242 18.51 0.12 -22.92
N ASP A 243 18.89 -1.12 -22.58
CA ASP A 243 19.03 -2.20 -23.57
C ASP A 243 17.69 -2.61 -24.19
N ARG A 244 16.59 -2.58 -23.42
CA ARG A 244 15.23 -2.81 -23.95
C ARG A 244 14.72 -1.64 -24.79
N GLU A 245 14.98 -0.40 -24.40
CA GLU A 245 14.62 0.78 -25.19
C GLU A 245 15.44 0.87 -26.48
N VAL A 246 16.73 0.55 -26.44
CA VAL A 246 17.57 0.45 -27.63
C VAL A 246 17.11 -0.71 -28.50
N SER A 247 16.79 -1.86 -27.92
CA SER A 247 16.24 -3.01 -28.66
C SER A 247 14.88 -2.71 -29.27
N SER A 248 14.00 -1.98 -28.57
CA SER A 248 12.69 -1.60 -29.09
C SER A 248 12.81 -0.56 -30.21
N ARG A 249 13.73 0.41 -30.09
CA ARG A 249 14.07 1.35 -31.18
C ARG A 249 14.66 0.65 -32.40
N ASN A 250 15.56 -0.31 -32.19
CA ASN A 250 16.16 -1.09 -33.28
C ASN A 250 15.10 -1.95 -33.97
N ARG A 251 14.25 -2.65 -33.21
CA ARG A 251 13.09 -3.38 -33.74
C ARG A 251 12.15 -2.45 -34.50
N ALA A 252 11.82 -1.29 -33.94
CA ALA A 252 10.95 -0.31 -34.60
C ALA A 252 11.53 0.14 -35.95
N ALA A 253 12.85 0.34 -36.04
CA ALA A 253 13.52 0.64 -37.30
C ALA A 253 13.47 -0.53 -38.30
N GLU A 254 13.59 -1.77 -37.84
CA GLU A 254 13.50 -2.98 -38.67
C GLU A 254 12.09 -3.23 -39.24
N VAL A 255 11.03 -2.87 -38.50
CA VAL A 255 9.64 -3.13 -38.92
C VAL A 255 8.99 -1.93 -39.62
N PHE A 256 9.74 -0.96 -40.15
CA PHE A 256 9.16 0.16 -40.91
C PHE A 256 8.28 -0.35 -42.08
N PRO A 257 7.02 0.15 -42.26
CA PRO A 257 6.39 1.31 -41.60
C PRO A 257 5.62 1.01 -40.29
N LEU A 258 5.65 -0.21 -39.77
CA LEU A 258 5.00 -0.63 -38.52
C LEU A 258 5.83 -0.34 -37.25
N PHE A 259 6.66 0.71 -37.28
CA PHE A 259 7.57 1.07 -36.18
C PHE A 259 6.84 1.43 -34.86
N GLN A 260 5.52 1.67 -34.92
CA GLN A 260 4.66 1.91 -33.76
C GLN A 260 3.84 0.69 -33.32
N PHE A 261 4.11 -0.52 -33.85
CA PHE A 261 3.32 -1.72 -33.53
C PHE A 261 3.13 -1.92 -32.01
N ASP A 262 4.19 -1.75 -31.22
CA ASP A 262 4.16 -1.94 -29.78
C ASP A 262 3.26 -0.91 -29.05
N ALA A 263 3.04 0.28 -29.63
CA ALA A 263 2.13 1.29 -29.08
C ALA A 263 0.65 0.97 -29.33
N TYR A 264 0.35 0.16 -30.35
CA TYR A 264 -1.00 -0.31 -30.67
C TYR A 264 -1.29 -1.71 -30.11
N ALA A 265 -0.28 -2.39 -29.58
CA ALA A 265 -0.41 -3.67 -28.91
C ALA A 265 -1.01 -3.51 -27.49
N ILE A 266 -1.51 -4.61 -26.93
CA ILE A 266 -1.97 -4.63 -25.53
C ILE A 266 -0.76 -4.35 -24.63
N GLY A 267 -0.93 -3.39 -23.71
CA GLY A 267 0.11 -3.02 -22.74
C GLY A 267 0.57 -4.22 -21.92
N THR A 268 1.88 -4.30 -21.69
CA THR A 268 2.51 -5.38 -20.89
C THR A 268 2.50 -5.08 -19.38
N THR A 269 2.15 -3.86 -19.00
CA THR A 269 2.03 -3.43 -17.60
C THR A 269 0.59 -3.58 -17.12
N ALA A 270 0.38 -3.75 -15.81
CA ALA A 270 -0.96 -3.96 -15.26
C ALA A 270 -1.88 -2.73 -15.37
N ASP A 271 -1.32 -1.52 -15.37
CA ASP A 271 -2.08 -0.28 -15.56
C ASP A 271 -1.34 0.69 -16.51
N PRO A 272 -1.42 0.46 -17.83
CA PRO A 272 -0.68 1.22 -18.82
C PRO A 272 -1.14 2.67 -18.94
N TYR A 273 -2.37 2.99 -18.50
CA TYR A 273 -2.98 4.32 -18.65
C TYR A 273 -3.09 5.07 -17.32
N ARG A 274 -2.48 4.57 -16.24
CA ARG A 274 -2.49 5.17 -14.90
C ARG A 274 -2.16 6.66 -14.91
N TYR A 275 -1.17 7.06 -15.72
CA TYR A 275 -0.68 8.44 -15.83
C TYR A 275 -1.76 9.42 -16.33
N LEU A 276 -2.81 8.94 -17.00
CA LEU A 276 -3.94 9.78 -17.42
C LEU A 276 -4.85 10.19 -16.24
N ASN A 277 -4.75 9.47 -15.12
CA ASN A 277 -5.47 9.77 -13.88
C ASN A 277 -7.00 9.95 -14.02
N LEU A 278 -7.62 9.29 -15.02
CA LEU A 278 -9.04 9.50 -15.40
C LEU A 278 -10.06 9.14 -14.32
N PHE A 279 -9.69 8.24 -13.39
CA PHE A 279 -10.58 7.69 -12.38
C PHE A 279 -10.22 8.12 -10.95
N SER A 280 -9.32 9.09 -10.77
CA SER A 280 -9.05 9.64 -9.43
C SER A 280 -10.19 10.56 -9.00
N GLU A 281 -10.74 10.30 -7.81
CA GLU A 281 -11.83 11.09 -7.23
C GLU A 281 -11.42 12.54 -6.91
N THR A 282 -10.12 12.82 -6.85
CA THR A 282 -9.60 14.16 -6.56
C THR A 282 -8.48 14.52 -7.54
N GLU A 283 -8.47 15.78 -7.99
CA GLU A 283 -7.25 16.41 -8.47
C GLU A 283 -6.29 16.49 -7.29
N THR A 284 -5.31 15.59 -7.24
CA THR A 284 -4.26 15.63 -6.23
C THR A 284 -3.44 16.89 -6.47
N LYS A 285 -3.75 17.95 -5.73
CA LYS A 285 -2.95 19.19 -5.67
C LYS A 285 -1.54 18.94 -5.14
N ASP A 286 -1.37 17.84 -4.39
CA ASP A 286 -0.07 17.40 -3.91
C ASP A 286 0.67 16.61 -4.99
N ASP A 287 1.72 17.25 -5.50
CA ASP A 287 2.71 16.72 -6.42
C ASP A 287 3.34 15.39 -5.94
N ASP A 288 3.24 15.10 -4.64
CA ASP A 288 3.80 13.94 -3.94
C ASP A 288 2.99 12.64 -4.13
N ALA A 289 1.78 12.72 -4.67
CA ALA A 289 0.90 11.57 -4.92
C ALA A 289 0.80 11.19 -6.40
N ILE A 290 1.37 12.00 -7.29
CA ILE A 290 1.27 11.84 -8.74
C ILE A 290 2.21 10.72 -9.20
N ALA A 291 1.73 9.85 -10.11
CA ALA A 291 2.55 8.87 -10.81
C ALA A 291 3.40 9.56 -11.88
N VAL A 292 4.70 9.24 -11.94
CA VAL A 292 5.64 9.83 -12.91
C VAL A 292 6.33 8.70 -13.66
N ALA A 293 5.78 8.31 -14.80
CA ALA A 293 6.16 7.09 -15.52
C ALA A 293 7.48 7.24 -16.30
N ASP A 294 7.77 8.42 -16.84
CA ASP A 294 8.89 8.69 -17.73
C ASP A 294 10.10 9.31 -17.02
N SER A 295 11.30 8.96 -17.48
CA SER A 295 12.56 9.46 -16.91
C SER A 295 12.74 10.97 -17.09
N LEU A 296 12.22 11.53 -18.18
CA LEU A 296 12.30 12.97 -18.48
C LEU A 296 11.46 13.80 -17.49
N SER A 297 10.19 13.47 -17.30
CA SER A 297 9.36 14.14 -16.28
C SER A 297 9.91 13.91 -14.87
N ARG A 298 10.51 12.74 -14.60
CA ARG A 298 11.24 12.51 -13.34
C ARG A 298 12.42 13.46 -13.18
N ALA A 299 13.21 13.67 -14.23
CA ALA A 299 14.35 14.59 -14.24
C ALA A 299 13.93 16.07 -14.12
N GLU A 300 12.81 16.46 -14.72
CA GLU A 300 12.19 17.78 -14.58
C GLU A 300 11.74 18.00 -13.13
N LYS A 301 10.94 17.08 -12.57
CA LYS A 301 10.48 17.15 -11.18
C LYS A 301 11.61 17.04 -10.16
N LEU A 302 12.77 16.48 -10.54
CA LEU A 302 13.97 16.51 -9.70
C LEU A 302 14.57 17.92 -9.61
N GLY A 303 14.37 18.78 -10.62
CA GLY A 303 14.88 20.14 -10.71
C GLY A 303 14.66 20.97 -9.43
N LYS A 304 13.45 20.91 -8.86
CA LYS A 304 13.08 21.59 -7.60
C LYS A 304 13.88 21.14 -6.37
N TYR A 305 14.48 19.95 -6.40
CA TYR A 305 15.27 19.41 -5.29
C TYR A 305 16.79 19.41 -5.55
N ARG A 306 17.24 19.73 -6.78
CA ARG A 306 18.65 19.60 -7.18
C ARG A 306 19.59 20.39 -6.29
N ASP A 307 19.24 21.63 -5.96
CA ASP A 307 20.11 22.50 -5.16
C ASP A 307 20.26 21.99 -3.72
N ALA A 308 19.15 21.58 -3.09
CA ALA A 308 19.21 20.99 -1.75
C ALA A 308 19.98 19.68 -1.71
N ILE A 309 19.85 18.84 -2.75
CA ILE A 309 20.63 17.61 -2.87
C ILE A 309 22.12 17.94 -3.04
N ARG A 310 22.47 18.90 -3.91
CA ARG A 310 23.87 19.29 -4.14
C ARG A 310 24.51 19.83 -2.85
N GLU A 311 23.83 20.72 -2.14
CA GLU A 311 24.31 21.24 -0.86
C GLU A 311 24.45 20.14 0.20
N GLY A 312 23.47 19.24 0.29
CA GLY A 312 23.49 18.08 1.18
C GLY A 312 24.64 17.13 0.89
N VAL A 313 24.90 16.84 -0.39
CA VAL A 313 26.03 16.04 -0.87
C VAL A 313 27.36 16.71 -0.53
N ASP A 314 27.50 18.03 -0.76
CA ASP A 314 28.73 18.76 -0.45
C ASP A 314 29.05 18.79 1.05
N LYS A 315 28.03 18.93 1.90
CA LYS A 315 28.16 18.82 3.36
C LYS A 315 28.57 17.40 3.77
N ALA A 316 27.86 16.39 3.28
CA ALA A 316 28.11 15.00 3.65
C ALA A 316 29.44 14.45 3.08
N LYS A 317 29.93 14.98 1.96
CA LYS A 317 31.23 14.64 1.37
C LYS A 317 32.40 15.03 2.28
N LYS A 318 32.28 16.15 3.01
CA LYS A 318 33.30 16.64 3.95
C LYS A 318 33.46 15.74 5.18
N GLU A 319 32.45 14.95 5.52
CA GLU A 319 32.48 14.05 6.67
C GLU A 319 33.33 12.78 6.41
N GLY A 320 33.60 12.46 5.14
CA GLY A 320 34.46 11.35 4.74
C GLY A 320 33.88 9.95 5.07
N GLY A 321 34.75 8.93 5.02
CA GLY A 321 34.38 7.56 5.37
C GLY A 321 33.30 6.94 4.48
N GLU A 322 32.40 6.15 5.08
CA GLU A 322 31.30 5.48 4.38
C GLU A 322 30.28 6.48 3.80
N VAL A 323 30.04 7.59 4.50
CA VAL A 323 29.14 8.67 4.05
C VAL A 323 29.70 9.35 2.80
N GLY A 324 31.01 9.63 2.78
CA GLY A 324 31.71 10.15 1.60
C GLY A 324 31.64 9.21 0.38
N ARG A 325 31.69 7.89 0.60
CA ARG A 325 31.53 6.91 -0.49
C ARG A 325 30.09 6.86 -1.02
N ALA A 326 29.11 6.91 -0.12
CA ALA A 326 27.70 6.90 -0.49
C ALA A 326 27.31 8.17 -1.27
N THR A 327 27.78 9.34 -0.84
CA THR A 327 27.53 10.61 -1.53
C THR A 327 28.12 10.66 -2.94
N ARG A 328 29.27 10.03 -3.18
CA ARG A 328 29.83 9.89 -4.53
C ARG A 328 28.87 9.16 -5.47
N LYS A 329 28.15 8.13 -4.99
CA LYS A 329 27.14 7.43 -5.80
C LYS A 329 25.97 8.34 -6.17
N VAL A 330 25.52 9.19 -5.24
CA VAL A 330 24.48 10.20 -5.52
C VAL A 330 24.94 11.17 -6.60
N ALA A 331 26.19 11.67 -6.52
CA ALA A 331 26.74 12.56 -7.53
C ALA A 331 26.78 11.91 -8.92
N LEU A 332 27.23 10.65 -9.00
CA LEU A 332 27.24 9.88 -10.26
C LEU A 332 25.83 9.68 -10.84
N ALA A 333 24.84 9.36 -10.00
CA ALA A 333 23.45 9.22 -10.45
C ALA A 333 22.88 10.54 -11.01
N LEU A 334 23.27 11.69 -10.45
CA LEU A 334 22.88 13.02 -10.93
C LEU A 334 23.60 13.43 -12.22
N GLU A 335 24.86 13.02 -12.40
CA GLU A 335 25.67 13.28 -13.60
C GLU A 335 25.21 12.42 -14.79
N GLY A 336 24.79 11.18 -14.55
CA GLY A 336 24.17 10.32 -15.56
C GLY A 336 22.91 10.93 -16.18
N ALA A 337 22.21 11.79 -15.42
CA ALA A 337 21.05 12.55 -15.88
C ALA A 337 21.40 13.84 -16.66
N GLY A 338 22.67 14.07 -17.00
CA GLY A 338 23.09 15.11 -17.94
C GLY A 338 22.60 14.82 -19.36
N PRO A 339 22.62 15.80 -20.29
CA PRO A 339 22.06 15.67 -21.63
C PRO A 339 22.89 14.68 -22.47
N ARG A 340 22.62 13.38 -22.29
CA ARG A 340 23.13 12.28 -23.12
C ARG A 340 22.01 11.55 -23.87
N SER A 341 20.77 12.04 -23.78
CA SER A 341 19.60 11.45 -24.47
C SER A 341 19.03 12.33 -25.59
N LEU A 342 19.74 13.39 -26.01
CA LEU A 342 19.40 14.20 -27.17
C LEU A 342 20.54 14.19 -28.20
N LEU A 343 20.93 13.00 -28.65
CA LEU A 343 21.49 12.76 -29.98
C LEU A 343 21.05 11.39 -30.47
#